data_AF-A0A931SBK8-F1
#
_entry.id   AF-A0A931SBK8-F1
#
_cell.length_a   1.000
_cell.length_b   1.000
_cell.length_c   1.000
_cell.angle_alpha   90.00
_cell.angle_beta   90.00
_cell.angle_gamma   90.00
#
_symmetry.space_group_name_H-M   'P 1'
#
loop_
_entity.id
_entity.type
_entity.pdbx_description
1 polymer ?
#
loop_
_entity_poly.entity_id
_entity_poly.type
_entity_poly.pdbx_seq_one_letter_code
_entity_poly.pdbx_strand_id
1 'polypeptide(L)'
;MRILGIETSCDETAIAVIEISGSRARPRIKVLSNIVSSQAKLHAKFGGVVPNLAKREHQRNLVPVLLTALSEANPSNKTKSGNRYDRSYFRMRGKLRDVGEILEREPELFARLAGALAKRARMVEYVLP
;
A
#
# COMPACT_ATOMS: atom_id res chain seq x y z
N MET A 1 12.13 -13.31 -5.64
CA MET A 1 10.73 -12.87 -5.79
C MET A 1 10.35 -12.00 -4.60
N ARG A 2 9.53 -10.97 -4.78
CA ARG A 2 8.94 -10.21 -3.66
C ARG A 2 7.43 -10.39 -3.65
N ILE A 3 6.87 -10.53 -2.45
CA ILE A 3 5.44 -10.72 -2.20
C ILE A 3 4.98 -9.54 -1.33
N LEU A 4 3.83 -8.97 -1.68
CA LEU A 4 3.11 -8.01 -0.86
C LEU A 4 1.93 -8.75 -0.20
N GLY A 5 1.97 -8.93 1.12
CA GLY A 5 0.86 -9.44 1.89
C GLY A 5 -0.02 -8.29 2.37
N ILE A 6 -1.34 -8.47 2.31
CA ILE A 6 -2.35 -7.53 2.81
C ILE A 6 -3.32 -8.34 3.67
N GLU A 7 -3.54 -7.90 4.90
CA GLU A 7 -4.42 -8.52 5.87
C GLU A 7 -5.45 -7.49 6.35
N THR A 8 -6.73 -7.78 6.13
CA THR A 8 -7.89 -6.93 6.46
C THR A 8 -9.14 -7.77 6.79
N SER A 9 -8.97 -8.92 7.44
CA SER A 9 -10.08 -9.85 7.71
C SER A 9 -10.98 -9.42 8.87
N CYS A 10 -10.42 -8.76 9.90
CA CYS A 10 -11.12 -8.40 11.14
C CYS A 10 -11.04 -6.90 11.44
N ASP A 11 -10.17 -6.48 12.35
CA ASP A 11 -10.04 -5.09 12.83
C ASP A 11 -8.62 -4.54 12.71
N GLU A 12 -7.77 -5.23 11.95
CA GLU A 12 -6.39 -4.87 11.69
C GLU A 12 -6.17 -4.62 10.21
N THR A 13 -5.54 -3.51 9.87
CA THR A 13 -4.98 -3.31 8.52
C THR A 13 -3.49 -3.56 8.61
N ALA A 14 -3.04 -4.70 8.07
CA ALA A 14 -1.63 -5.06 8.09
C ALA A 14 -1.07 -5.30 6.68
N ILE A 15 0.16 -4.84 6.44
CA ILE A 15 0.85 -5.02 5.18
C ILE A 15 2.29 -5.44 5.44
N ALA A 16 2.70 -6.52 4.77
CA ALA A 16 4.06 -7.03 4.83
C ALA A 16 4.67 -7.14 3.45
N VAL A 17 5.97 -6.87 3.34
CA VAL A 17 6.75 -7.14 2.13
C VAL A 17 7.72 -8.27 2.44
N ILE A 18 7.63 -9.36 1.69
CA ILE A 18 8.45 -10.56 1.91
C ILE A 18 9.32 -10.79 0.68
N GLU A 19 10.60 -11.08 0.89
CA GLU A 19 11.52 -11.51 -0.16
C GLU A 19 11.76 -13.02 -0.04
N ILE A 20 11.46 -13.74 -1.13
CA ILE A 20 11.78 -15.15 -1.29
C ILE A 20 12.95 -15.28 -2.28
N SER A 21 14.03 -15.90 -1.83
CA SER A 21 15.24 -16.19 -2.61
C SER A 21 15.69 -17.64 -2.40
N GLY A 22 16.79 -18.06 -3.04
CA GLY A 22 17.26 -19.45 -2.97
C GLY A 22 16.58 -20.37 -3.99
N SER A 23 16.85 -21.68 -3.89
CA SER A 23 16.26 -22.67 -4.78
C SER A 23 14.90 -23.13 -4.26
N ARG A 24 14.09 -23.78 -5.11
CA ARG A 24 12.79 -24.35 -4.69
C ARG A 24 12.95 -25.42 -3.60
N ALA A 25 14.07 -26.12 -3.57
CA ALA A 25 14.39 -27.11 -2.53
C ALA A 25 14.90 -26.46 -1.22
N ARG A 26 15.40 -25.21 -1.28
CA ARG A 26 15.93 -24.48 -0.11
C ARG A 26 15.57 -22.99 -0.23
N PRO A 27 14.29 -22.64 -0.04
CA PRO A 27 13.88 -21.24 -0.08
C PRO A 27 14.40 -20.51 1.16
N ARG A 28 14.83 -19.27 0.94
CA ARG A 28 15.12 -18.30 2.00
C ARG A 28 14.04 -17.25 1.98
N ILE A 29 13.38 -17.08 3.11
CA ILE A 29 12.30 -16.12 3.31
C ILE A 29 12.82 -15.02 4.23
N LYS A 30 12.70 -13.76 3.78
CA LYS A 30 13.06 -12.58 4.57
C LYS A 30 11.88 -11.63 4.60
N VAL A 31 11.44 -11.25 5.80
CA VAL A 31 10.47 -10.16 5.98
C VAL A 31 11.23 -8.83 5.84
N LEU A 32 10.87 -8.04 4.83
CA LEU A 32 11.47 -6.73 4.58
C LEU A 32 10.74 -5.61 5.33
N SER A 33 9.43 -5.75 5.54
CA SER A 33 8.62 -4.87 6.39
C SER A 33 7.36 -5.60 6.86
N ASN A 34 6.80 -5.14 7.98
CA ASN A 34 5.53 -5.61 8.53
C ASN A 34 4.89 -4.48 9.34
N ILE A 35 3.89 -3.82 8.77
CA ILE A 35 3.19 -2.69 9.39
C ILE A 35 1.80 -3.15 9.79
N VAL A 36 1.39 -2.86 11.02
CA VAL A 36 0.05 -3.19 11.55
C VAL A 36 -0.60 -1.92 12.08
N SER A 37 -1.82 -1.64 11.63
CA SER A 37 -2.70 -0.60 12.17
C SER A 37 -3.92 -1.27 12.79
N SER A 38 -3.92 -1.39 14.12
CA SER A 38 -5.01 -2.04 14.87
C SER A 38 -6.13 -1.05 15.23
N GLN A 39 -7.37 -1.51 15.13
CA GLN A 39 -8.57 -0.77 15.51
C GLN A 39 -9.15 -1.25 16.85
N ALA A 40 -8.45 -2.11 17.60
CA ALA A 40 -8.95 -2.70 18.84
C ALA A 40 -9.44 -1.65 19.85
N LYS A 41 -8.72 -0.53 20.01
CA LYS A 41 -9.13 0.58 20.90
C LYS A 41 -10.44 1.26 20.46
N LEU A 42 -10.70 1.29 19.16
CA LEU A 42 -11.93 1.85 18.61
C LEU A 42 -13.11 0.92 18.89
N HIS A 43 -12.94 -0.38 18.66
CA HIS A 43 -13.97 -1.41 18.86
C HIS A 43 -14.23 -1.71 20.34
N ALA A 44 -13.26 -1.50 21.23
CA ALA A 44 -13.41 -1.68 22.67
C ALA A 44 -14.59 -0.89 23.27
N LYS A 45 -14.92 0.27 22.68
CA LYS A 45 -16.07 1.11 23.09
C LYS A 45 -17.43 0.45 22.85
N PHE A 46 -17.48 -0.55 21.98
CA PHE A 46 -18.69 -1.26 21.57
C PHE A 46 -18.74 -2.69 22.12
N GLY A 47 -17.76 -3.09 22.93
CA GLY A 47 -17.69 -4.45 23.49
C GLY A 47 -17.30 -5.53 22.48
N GLY A 48 -16.86 -5.15 21.27
CA GLY A 48 -16.51 -6.08 20.21
C GLY A 48 -16.36 -5.40 18.85
N VAL A 49 -15.98 -6.18 17.85
CA VAL A 49 -15.76 -5.68 16.49
C VAL A 49 -17.09 -5.30 15.84
N VAL A 50 -17.18 -4.05 15.38
CA VAL A 50 -18.31 -3.54 14.61
C VAL A 50 -17.96 -3.61 13.11
N PRO A 51 -18.56 -4.53 12.31
CA PRO A 51 -18.09 -4.81 10.95
C PRO A 51 -18.07 -3.59 10.01
N ASN A 52 -19.12 -2.76 10.05
CA ASN A 52 -19.20 -1.56 9.21
C ASN A 52 -18.13 -0.53 9.58
N LEU A 53 -17.80 -0.40 10.88
CA LEU A 53 -16.73 0.48 11.34
C LEU A 53 -15.37 -0.07 10.90
N ALA A 54 -15.18 -1.39 11.00
CA ALA A 54 -13.95 -2.04 10.58
C ALA A 54 -13.67 -1.85 9.09
N LYS A 55 -14.67 -2.04 8.22
CA LYS A 55 -14.57 -1.76 6.78
C LYS A 55 -14.10 -0.33 6.50
N ARG A 56 -14.71 0.66 7.16
CA ARG A 56 -14.36 2.09 6.95
C ARG A 56 -12.94 2.39 7.41
N GLU A 57 -12.51 1.81 8.53
CA GLU A 57 -11.13 1.96 9.01
C GLU A 57 -10.13 1.21 8.13
N HIS A 58 -10.46 0.06 7.54
CA HIS A 58 -9.60 -0.58 6.55
C HIS A 58 -9.38 0.31 5.33
N GLN A 59 -10.46 0.84 4.74
CA GLN A 59 -10.37 1.79 3.62
C GLN A 59 -9.49 2.98 3.99
N ARG A 60 -9.66 3.55 5.19
CA ARG A 60 -8.84 4.66 5.72
C ARG A 60 -7.36 4.30 5.87
N ASN A 61 -7.06 3.13 6.40
CA ASN A 61 -5.69 2.78 6.79
C ASN A 61 -4.89 2.09 5.68
N LEU A 62 -5.52 1.53 4.65
CA LEU A 62 -4.83 0.72 3.64
C LEU A 62 -3.70 1.47 2.92
N VAL A 63 -3.98 2.65 2.38
CA VAL A 63 -2.98 3.46 1.67
C VAL A 63 -1.81 3.91 2.58
N PRO A 64 -2.02 4.52 3.76
CA PRO A 64 -0.90 4.93 4.61
C PRO A 64 -0.07 3.75 5.13
N VAL A 65 -0.70 2.62 5.47
CA VAL A 65 0.00 1.39 5.88
C VAL A 65 0.84 0.85 4.72
N LEU A 66 0.29 0.83 3.49
CA LEU A 66 0.99 0.38 2.29
C LEU A 66 2.24 1.22 2.01
N LEU A 67 2.10 2.55 2.04
CA LEU A 67 3.21 3.46 1.76
C LEU A 67 4.34 3.31 2.78
N THR A 68 3.98 3.12 4.05
CA THR A 68 4.92 2.86 5.15
C THR A 68 5.65 1.54 4.93
N ALA A 69 4.91 0.45 4.66
CA ALA A 69 5.48 -0.86 4.41
C ALA A 69 6.45 -0.86 3.21
N LEU A 70 6.09 -0.18 2.11
CA LEU A 70 6.97 -0.04 0.94
C LEU A 70 8.19 0.83 1.22
N SER A 71 8.06 1.83 2.10
CA SER A 71 9.17 2.70 2.51
C SER A 71 10.18 1.94 3.38
N GLU A 72 9.70 1.15 4.34
CA GLU A 72 10.55 0.33 5.21
C GLU A 72 11.23 -0.82 4.46
N ALA A 73 10.52 -1.46 3.54
CA ALA A 73 11.08 -2.54 2.73
C ALA A 73 12.20 -2.09 1.79
N ASN A 74 12.29 -0.79 1.48
CA ASN A 74 13.33 -0.23 0.63
C ASN A 74 13.80 1.16 1.10
N PRO A 75 14.63 1.22 2.15
CA PRO A 75 15.06 2.48 2.76
C PRO A 75 15.96 3.32 1.84
N SER A 76 16.57 2.72 0.82
CA SER A 76 17.40 3.42 -0.18
C SER A 76 16.62 4.39 -1.09
N ASN A 77 15.28 4.31 -1.05
CA ASN A 77 14.39 5.20 -1.81
C ASN A 77 13.98 6.46 -1.02
N LYS A 78 14.61 6.74 0.12
CA LYS A 78 14.32 7.91 0.96
C LYS A 78 14.81 9.24 0.39
N THR A 79 15.74 9.23 -0.57
CA THR A 79 16.46 10.46 -0.98
C THR A 79 17.13 10.31 -2.36
N LYS A 80 16.37 10.29 -3.46
CA LYS A 80 16.94 10.62 -4.77
C LYS A 80 16.13 11.73 -5.42
N SER A 81 16.44 12.95 -5.02
CA SER A 81 16.28 14.15 -5.84
C SER A 81 17.25 14.00 -7.02
N GLY A 82 16.78 13.62 -8.21
CA GLY A 82 17.67 13.51 -9.35
C GLY A 82 17.08 12.81 -10.57
N ASN A 83 16.57 13.64 -11.49
CA ASN A 83 16.48 13.50 -12.96
C ASN A 83 16.39 12.11 -13.64
N ARG A 84 15.80 11.09 -13.00
CA ARG A 84 15.54 9.74 -13.56
C ARG A 84 14.04 9.44 -13.73
N TYR A 85 13.21 10.48 -13.76
CA TYR A 85 11.76 10.40 -13.54
C TYR A 85 10.95 9.94 -14.75
N ASP A 86 11.43 10.16 -15.97
CA ASP A 86 10.58 10.08 -17.17
C ASP A 86 10.20 8.63 -17.57
N ARG A 87 11.17 7.70 -17.55
CA ARG A 87 10.96 6.32 -18.00
C ARG A 87 10.21 5.43 -16.99
N SER A 88 10.36 5.72 -15.68
CA SER A 88 9.62 5.00 -14.62
C SER A 88 8.17 5.45 -14.54
N TYR A 89 7.90 6.71 -14.86
CA TYR A 89 6.57 7.30 -14.82
C TYR A 89 5.65 6.73 -15.91
N PHE A 90 6.12 6.63 -17.15
CA PHE A 90 5.32 6.08 -18.26
C PHE A 90 4.87 4.63 -17.98
N ARG A 91 5.77 3.81 -17.42
CA ARG A 91 5.46 2.44 -16.98
C ARG A 91 4.46 2.41 -15.82
N MET A 92 4.46 3.43 -14.97
CA MET A 92 3.52 3.55 -13.84
C MET A 92 2.13 4.01 -14.29
N ARG A 93 2.02 4.86 -15.31
CA ARG A 93 0.72 5.27 -15.88
C ARG A 93 -0.09 4.09 -16.43
N GLY A 94 0.55 3.18 -17.16
CA GLY A 94 -0.11 1.95 -17.63
C GLY A 94 -0.67 1.14 -16.46
N LYS A 95 0.12 0.95 -15.41
CA LYS A 95 -0.30 0.21 -14.20
C LYS A 95 -1.39 0.91 -13.39
N LEU A 96 -1.44 2.25 -13.40
CA LEU A 96 -2.49 3.02 -12.72
C LEU A 96 -3.85 2.82 -13.38
N ARG A 97 -3.90 2.61 -14.70
CA ARG A 97 -5.14 2.25 -15.39
C ARG A 97 -5.64 0.88 -14.93
N ASP A 98 -4.76 -0.12 -14.92
CA ASP A 98 -5.12 -1.47 -14.46
C ASP A 98 -5.61 -1.45 -13.01
N VAL A 99 -4.96 -0.66 -12.14
CA VAL A 99 -5.41 -0.48 -10.75
C VAL A 99 -6.74 0.26 -10.66
N GLY A 100 -7.01 1.20 -11.57
CA GLY A 100 -8.30 1.87 -11.68
C GLY A 100 -9.43 0.92 -12.06
N GLU A 101 -9.17 0.01 -13.01
CA GLU A 101 -10.11 -1.05 -13.40
C GLU A 101 -10.35 -2.03 -12.23
N ILE A 102 -9.30 -2.45 -11.53
CA ILE A 102 -9.42 -3.32 -10.33
C ILE A 102 -10.24 -2.66 -9.22
N LEU A 103 -10.09 -1.34 -9.05
CA LEU A 103 -10.74 -0.56 -8.00
C LEU A 103 -12.00 0.18 -8.47
N GLU A 104 -12.63 -0.25 -9.57
CA GLU A 104 -13.82 0.41 -10.13
C GLU A 104 -14.96 0.54 -9.10
N ARG A 105 -15.06 -0.43 -8.17
CA ARG A 105 -16.08 -0.47 -7.10
C ARG A 105 -15.69 0.33 -5.86
N GLU A 106 -14.46 0.84 -5.80
CA GLU A 106 -13.88 1.53 -4.65
C GLU A 106 -13.15 2.83 -5.11
N PRO A 107 -13.86 3.77 -5.75
CA PRO A 107 -13.26 4.95 -6.40
C PRO A 107 -12.50 5.87 -5.44
N GLU A 108 -12.96 5.98 -4.18
CA GLU A 108 -12.27 6.74 -3.15
C GLU A 108 -10.90 6.14 -2.80
N LEU A 109 -10.82 4.81 -2.75
CA LEU A 109 -9.56 4.11 -2.48
C LEU A 109 -8.58 4.31 -3.64
N PHE A 110 -9.07 4.23 -4.88
CA PHE A 110 -8.28 4.53 -6.07
C PHE A 110 -7.74 5.97 -6.03
N ALA A 111 -8.61 6.96 -5.77
CA ALA A 111 -8.21 8.36 -5.71
C ALA A 111 -7.12 8.61 -4.65
N ARG A 112 -7.24 7.97 -3.47
CA ARG A 112 -6.25 8.08 -2.40
C ARG A 112 -4.93 7.43 -2.76
N LEU A 113 -4.95 6.25 -3.39
CA LEU A 113 -3.76 5.57 -3.85
C LEU A 113 -3.06 6.36 -4.95
N ALA A 114 -3.79 6.78 -5.98
CA ALA A 114 -3.28 7.57 -7.09
C ALA A 114 -2.69 8.90 -6.60
N GLY A 115 -3.41 9.62 -5.73
CA GLY A 115 -2.95 10.86 -5.13
C GLY A 115 -1.67 10.68 -4.29
N ALA A 116 -1.58 9.60 -3.52
CA ALA A 116 -0.37 9.30 -2.74
C ALA A 116 0.84 8.99 -3.64
N LEU A 117 0.65 8.24 -4.72
CA LEU A 117 1.72 7.93 -5.68
C LEU A 117 2.18 9.18 -6.43
N ALA A 118 1.25 10.04 -6.86
CA ALA A 118 1.55 11.31 -7.53
C ALA A 118 2.37 12.26 -6.64
N LYS A 119 1.98 12.41 -5.36
CA LYS A 119 2.75 13.19 -4.36
C LYS A 119 4.17 12.66 -4.19
N ARG A 120 4.34 11.34 -4.11
CA ARG A 120 5.66 10.71 -3.97
C ARG A 120 6.54 10.87 -5.22
N ALA A 121 5.91 11.01 -6.39
CA ALA A 121 6.59 11.29 -7.66
C ALA A 121 6.98 12.78 -7.85
N ARG A 122 6.69 13.67 -6.88
CA ARG A 122 6.82 15.14 -7.03
C ARG A 122 6.09 15.70 -8.25
N MET A 123 4.92 15.16 -8.58
CA MET A 123 4.07 15.76 -9.59
C MET A 123 3.28 16.92 -8.97
N VAL A 124 3.73 18.13 -9.24
CA VAL A 124 2.88 19.32 -9.21
C VAL A 124 2.15 19.34 -10.56
N GLU A 125 0.82 19.38 -10.48
CA GLU A 125 -0.14 19.48 -11.60
C GLU A 125 -0.36 18.23 -12.47
N TYR A 126 -1.60 18.08 -12.94
CA TYR A 126 -2.16 17.02 -13.80
C TYR A 126 -2.58 15.71 -13.14
N VAL A 127 -3.55 15.78 -12.22
CA VAL A 127 -4.60 14.75 -12.18
C VAL A 127 -5.93 15.45 -11.90
N LEU A 128 -6.60 15.85 -12.99
CA LEU A 128 -8.04 15.76 -13.28
C LEU A 128 -8.32 16.67 -14.50
N PRO A 129 -8.95 16.19 -15.60
CA PRO A 129 -9.95 17.02 -16.26
C PRO A 129 -11.18 17.20 -15.36
#